data_AF-A0A7X4ISU0-F1
#
_entry.id   AF-A0A7X4ISU0-F1
#
_cell.length_a   1.000
_cell.length_b   1.000
_cell.length_c   1.000
_cell.angle_alpha   90.00
_cell.angle_beta   90.00
_cell.angle_gamma   90.00
#
_symmetry.space_group_name_H-M   'P 1'
#
loop_
_entity.id
_entity.type
_entity.pdbx_description
1 polymer ?
#
loop_
_entity_poly.entity_id
_entity_poly.type
_entity_poly.pdbx_seq_one_letter_code
_entity_poly.pdbx_strand_id
1 'polypeptide(L)'
;MANLACEFVGIRSPNPFWLASAPPTDKEYNVRRAFDAGWGGVVWKTLGEDGPPIVNVNGPRYGAVWGADRRLLGLNNIELITDRPLETNLKEIKVIKRDFPDRAVVVSLMVPCVEDAWKAILPLVEDTCADGIELNFGCPHGMSERGMGSAVGQVPDYIEMVTRWCKQNTRMPVIVKLTPNITDIRYPARAAKTGGADAVSLINTVSSITSVNLDTYSPEPSIDGKGTHGGFCGPAVKPIALNMVAQIARDPESEGLPISGIGGATTWRDAAEFLTLGAGNVQVCTAVMTYGFKIVQEMISGLGDWMDEKGHASVDDVVGRAVPNFTDWQYLNLNYVTKARIDQDLCIGCGRCFAACEDTSHQAIAMNPGRKFEVIDEECVACNLCVNVCPVEDCITMEELAPGAVDPRTGQDVVADYGNWTTHPNNPGACAAE
;
A
#
# COMPACT_ATOMS: atom_id res chain seq x y z
N MET A 1 -2.96 27.42 -4.78
CA MET A 1 -3.27 26.50 -3.67
C MET A 1 -4.21 25.45 -4.20
N ALA A 2 -3.63 24.30 -4.46
CA ALA A 2 -4.30 23.08 -4.89
C ALA A 2 -5.45 22.75 -3.95
N ASN A 3 -6.59 22.36 -4.53
CA ASN A 3 -7.73 21.88 -3.78
C ASN A 3 -7.55 20.40 -3.43
N LEU A 4 -7.37 20.11 -2.15
CA LEU A 4 -7.24 18.74 -1.68
C LEU A 4 -8.58 18.05 -1.42
N ALA A 5 -9.71 18.76 -1.51
CA ALA A 5 -11.01 18.14 -1.32
C ALA A 5 -11.19 16.94 -2.27
N CYS A 6 -11.70 15.84 -1.72
CA CYS A 6 -11.80 14.56 -2.39
C CYS A 6 -13.23 14.05 -2.33
N GLU A 7 -13.74 13.54 -3.46
CA GLU A 7 -15.00 12.81 -3.55
C GLU A 7 -14.70 11.38 -4.03
N PHE A 8 -14.81 10.40 -3.14
CA PHE A 8 -14.52 9.00 -3.43
C PHE A 8 -15.81 8.19 -3.33
N VAL A 9 -16.28 7.61 -4.44
CA VAL A 9 -17.56 6.87 -4.53
C VAL A 9 -18.77 7.63 -3.95
N GLY A 10 -18.80 8.95 -4.15
CA GLY A 10 -19.83 9.85 -3.62
C GLY A 10 -19.62 10.27 -2.15
N ILE A 11 -18.57 9.77 -1.49
CA ILE A 11 -18.19 10.16 -0.13
C ILE A 11 -17.24 11.35 -0.19
N ARG A 12 -17.66 12.48 0.41
CA ARG A 12 -16.87 13.73 0.42
C ARG A 12 -16.00 13.84 1.65
N SER A 13 -14.81 14.40 1.46
CA SER A 13 -13.86 14.72 2.53
C SER A 13 -13.01 15.94 2.16
N PRO A 14 -12.49 16.70 3.14
CA PRO A 14 -11.70 17.90 2.88
C PRO A 14 -10.27 17.62 2.37
N ASN A 15 -9.81 16.37 2.46
CA ASN A 15 -8.51 15.91 1.94
C ASN A 15 -8.54 14.39 1.72
N PRO A 16 -7.65 13.80 0.90
CA PRO A 16 -7.68 12.38 0.58
C PRO A 16 -7.11 11.48 1.70
N PHE A 17 -6.78 12.02 2.88
CA PHE A 17 -6.17 11.25 3.97
C PHE A 17 -7.21 10.73 4.93
N TRP A 18 -7.43 9.42 4.90
CA TRP A 18 -8.37 8.74 5.79
C TRP A 18 -7.62 7.89 6.81
N LEU A 19 -8.14 7.75 8.02
CA LEU A 19 -7.62 6.72 8.93
C LEU A 19 -8.13 5.35 8.50
N ALA A 20 -7.25 4.35 8.44
CA ALA A 20 -7.67 2.99 8.16
C ALA A 20 -8.34 2.35 9.39
N SER A 21 -9.24 1.40 9.16
CA SER A 21 -9.89 0.58 10.20
C SER A 21 -8.86 -0.19 11.02
N ALA A 22 -8.59 0.31 12.23
CA ALA A 22 -7.49 -0.08 13.11
C ALA A 22 -7.68 0.54 14.53
N PRO A 23 -6.83 0.25 15.54
CA PRO A 23 -6.94 0.87 16.87
C PRO A 23 -7.14 2.39 16.92
N PRO A 24 -6.53 3.20 16.04
CA PRO A 24 -6.76 4.65 16.01
C PRO A 24 -8.22 5.05 15.74
N THR A 25 -9.07 4.12 15.31
CA THR A 25 -10.47 4.35 14.88
C THR A 25 -11.50 3.57 15.70
N ASP A 26 -11.11 3.01 16.84
CA ASP A 26 -11.97 2.11 17.64
C ASP A 26 -12.93 2.84 18.61
N LYS A 27 -12.73 4.14 18.83
CA LYS A 27 -13.50 4.94 19.81
C LYS A 27 -13.73 6.36 19.33
N GLU A 28 -14.87 6.92 19.71
CA GLU A 28 -15.21 8.35 19.50
C GLU A 28 -14.06 9.27 19.88
N TYR A 29 -13.46 9.06 21.06
CA TYR A 29 -12.38 9.89 21.57
C TYR A 29 -11.20 10.01 20.60
N ASN A 30 -10.81 8.90 19.95
CA ASN A 30 -9.69 8.89 19.01
C ASN A 30 -10.10 9.55 17.69
N VAL A 31 -11.28 9.23 17.18
CA VAL A 31 -11.79 9.76 15.91
C VAL A 31 -11.98 11.27 15.97
N ARG A 32 -12.54 11.80 17.07
CA ARG A 32 -12.67 13.24 17.31
C ARG A 32 -11.31 13.93 17.26
N ARG A 33 -10.32 13.38 17.96
CA ARG A 33 -8.94 13.93 17.96
C ARG A 33 -8.29 13.86 16.58
N ALA A 34 -8.61 12.87 15.77
CA ALA A 34 -8.15 12.79 14.38
C ALA A 34 -8.78 13.90 13.53
N PHE A 35 -10.10 14.08 13.61
CA PHE A 35 -10.77 15.15 12.86
C PHE A 35 -10.31 16.54 13.30
N ASP A 36 -10.15 16.78 14.60
CA ASP A 36 -9.58 18.03 15.12
C ASP A 36 -8.14 18.28 14.61
N ALA A 37 -7.36 17.22 14.36
CA ALA A 37 -6.02 17.34 13.81
C ALA A 37 -5.99 17.64 12.30
N GLY A 38 -7.09 17.37 11.59
CA GLY A 38 -7.26 17.68 10.16
C GLY A 38 -7.53 16.48 9.24
N TRP A 39 -7.69 15.26 9.75
CA TRP A 39 -7.97 14.07 8.94
C TRP A 39 -9.25 14.24 8.09
N GLY A 40 -9.19 13.87 6.81
CA GLY A 40 -10.32 14.00 5.89
C GLY A 40 -11.43 12.99 6.14
N GLY A 41 -11.05 11.80 6.62
CA GLY A 41 -11.99 10.74 6.92
C GLY A 41 -11.46 9.69 7.88
N VAL A 42 -12.33 8.78 8.31
CA VAL A 42 -11.96 7.55 8.99
C VAL A 42 -12.76 6.38 8.43
N VAL A 43 -12.12 5.21 8.40
CA VAL A 43 -12.82 3.94 8.40
C VAL A 43 -12.86 3.45 9.85
N TRP A 44 -14.05 3.36 10.44
CA TRP A 44 -14.25 2.89 11.81
C TRP A 44 -13.73 1.48 11.99
N LYS A 45 -13.20 1.16 13.19
CA LYS A 45 -12.70 -0.19 13.50
C LYS A 45 -13.77 -1.24 13.19
N THR A 46 -13.36 -2.35 12.61
CA THR A 46 -14.27 -3.41 12.16
C THR A 46 -15.23 -3.85 13.25
N LEU A 47 -16.53 -3.83 12.94
CA LEU A 47 -17.63 -4.28 13.79
C LEU A 47 -18.04 -5.70 13.43
N GLY A 48 -18.42 -6.48 14.45
CA GLY A 48 -19.11 -7.75 14.30
C GLY A 48 -20.61 -7.61 14.54
N GLU A 49 -21.34 -8.72 14.45
CA GLU A 49 -22.76 -8.79 14.81
C GLU A 49 -23.00 -8.67 16.32
N ASP A 50 -24.25 -8.43 16.73
CA ASP A 50 -24.62 -8.35 18.14
C ASP A 50 -24.40 -9.70 18.86
N GLY A 51 -23.96 -9.64 20.11
CA GLY A 51 -23.52 -10.81 20.87
C GLY A 51 -22.29 -10.54 21.73
N PRO A 52 -21.74 -11.57 22.40
CA PRO A 52 -20.51 -11.41 23.16
C PRO A 52 -19.40 -10.94 22.22
N PRO A 53 -18.72 -9.82 22.53
CA PRO A 53 -17.71 -9.27 21.65
C PRO A 53 -16.56 -10.26 21.49
N ILE A 54 -15.81 -10.09 20.40
CA ILE A 54 -14.59 -10.86 20.19
C ILE A 54 -13.61 -10.56 21.32
N VAL A 55 -13.05 -11.62 21.92
CA VAL A 55 -12.09 -11.49 23.00
C VAL A 55 -10.68 -11.47 22.41
N ASN A 56 -10.00 -10.36 22.63
CA ASN A 56 -8.58 -10.24 22.35
C ASN A 56 -7.74 -10.91 23.44
N VAL A 57 -6.49 -11.28 23.12
CA VAL A 57 -5.52 -11.71 24.14
C VAL A 57 -5.20 -10.55 25.08
N ASN A 58 -5.04 -10.87 26.38
CA ASN A 58 -4.75 -9.89 27.44
C ASN A 58 -3.26 -9.50 27.55
N GLY A 59 -2.44 -9.87 26.57
CA GLY A 59 -0.99 -9.63 26.56
C GLY A 59 -0.53 -8.81 25.34
N PRO A 60 0.79 -8.77 25.07
CA PRO A 60 1.34 -8.03 23.94
C PRO A 60 0.73 -8.51 22.62
N ARG A 61 0.17 -7.57 21.86
CA ARG A 61 -0.45 -7.83 20.56
C ARG A 61 0.35 -7.31 19.38
N TYR A 62 1.49 -6.66 19.64
CA TYR A 62 2.30 -6.02 18.62
C TYR A 62 3.75 -6.52 18.67
N GLY A 63 4.23 -6.98 17.52
CA GLY A 63 5.64 -7.17 17.23
C GLY A 63 6.13 -6.06 16.30
N ALA A 64 7.44 -5.94 16.10
CA ALA A 64 7.98 -4.91 15.23
C ALA A 64 9.33 -5.28 14.62
N VAL A 65 9.63 -4.67 13.48
CA VAL A 65 10.92 -4.73 12.80
C VAL A 65 11.51 -3.33 12.79
N TRP A 66 12.80 -3.22 13.12
CA TRP A 66 13.50 -1.94 13.24
C TRP A 66 14.72 -1.88 12.33
N GLY A 67 15.08 -0.66 11.93
CA GLY A 67 16.36 -0.34 11.32
C GLY A 67 17.49 -0.31 12.37
N ALA A 68 18.72 -0.15 11.88
CA ALA A 68 19.92 -0.08 12.72
C ALA A 68 19.88 1.07 13.75
N ASP A 69 19.18 2.14 13.44
CA ASP A 69 18.94 3.33 14.27
C ASP A 69 17.69 3.21 15.17
N ARG A 70 17.11 2.01 15.26
CA ARG A 70 15.86 1.72 15.97
C ARG A 70 14.61 2.34 15.34
N ARG A 71 14.70 2.93 14.15
CA ARG A 71 13.55 3.42 13.37
C ARG A 71 12.61 2.27 13.05
N LEU A 72 11.31 2.48 13.21
CA LEU A 72 10.30 1.48 12.90
C LEU A 72 10.20 1.26 11.39
N LEU A 73 10.45 0.03 10.94
CA LEU A 73 10.28 -0.38 9.54
C LEU A 73 8.93 -1.05 9.30
N GLY A 74 8.38 -1.72 10.32
CA GLY A 74 7.05 -2.30 10.27
C GLY A 74 6.58 -2.80 11.64
N LEU A 75 5.26 -2.95 11.78
CA LEU A 75 4.61 -3.60 12.91
C LEU A 75 4.01 -4.91 12.44
N ASN A 76 3.94 -5.89 13.33
CA ASN A 76 3.07 -7.04 13.21
C ASN A 76 2.04 -6.98 14.33
N ASN A 77 0.81 -7.41 14.06
CA ASN A 77 -0.23 -7.44 15.07
C ASN A 77 -1.01 -8.74 15.06
N ILE A 78 -1.45 -9.16 16.24
CA ILE A 78 -2.39 -10.28 16.44
C ILE A 78 -3.73 -9.77 17.02
N GLU A 79 -4.10 -8.53 16.70
CA GLU A 79 -5.32 -7.90 17.17
C GLU A 79 -6.53 -8.23 16.29
N LEU A 80 -7.67 -8.50 16.91
CA LEU A 80 -8.90 -8.88 16.20
C LEU A 80 -9.74 -7.64 15.84
N ILE A 81 -11.01 -7.85 15.51
CA ILE A 81 -11.99 -6.76 15.36
C ILE A 81 -12.27 -6.08 16.71
N THR A 82 -13.15 -5.08 16.74
CA THR A 82 -13.49 -4.41 18.00
C THR A 82 -13.97 -5.43 19.05
N ASP A 83 -13.45 -5.31 20.27
CA ASP A 83 -13.92 -6.05 21.45
C ASP A 83 -15.00 -5.25 22.23
N ARG A 84 -15.47 -4.14 21.63
CA ARG A 84 -16.48 -3.27 22.20
C ARG A 84 -17.88 -3.67 21.73
N PRO A 85 -18.92 -3.50 22.57
CA PRO A 85 -20.30 -3.79 22.16
C PRO A 85 -20.70 -3.04 20.88
N LEU A 86 -21.45 -3.71 20.00
CA LEU A 86 -21.93 -3.14 18.74
C LEU A 86 -22.69 -1.83 18.98
N GLU A 87 -23.65 -1.84 19.90
CA GLU A 87 -24.48 -0.68 20.24
C GLU A 87 -23.68 0.55 20.68
N THR A 88 -22.56 0.35 21.38
CA THR A 88 -21.68 1.45 21.79
C THR A 88 -21.02 2.08 20.58
N ASN A 89 -20.51 1.27 19.64
CA ASN A 89 -19.93 1.76 18.40
C ASN A 89 -20.95 2.52 17.55
N LEU A 90 -22.16 1.96 17.35
CA LEU A 90 -23.21 2.59 16.56
C LEU A 90 -23.59 3.99 17.11
N LYS A 91 -23.73 4.11 18.43
CA LYS A 91 -23.98 5.40 19.10
C LYS A 91 -22.85 6.40 18.86
N GLU A 92 -21.61 5.97 19.03
CA GLU A 92 -20.43 6.83 18.84
C GLU A 92 -20.28 7.27 17.38
N ILE A 93 -20.49 6.38 16.41
CA ILE A 93 -20.47 6.71 14.97
C ILE A 93 -21.52 7.78 14.66
N LYS A 94 -22.75 7.61 15.16
CA LYS A 94 -23.84 8.57 14.97
C LYS A 94 -23.51 9.96 15.55
N VAL A 95 -22.89 9.99 16.74
CA VAL A 95 -22.42 11.24 17.36
C VAL A 95 -21.33 11.89 16.51
N ILE A 96 -20.32 11.12 16.09
CA ILE A 96 -19.23 11.63 15.25
C ILE A 96 -19.76 12.21 13.94
N LYS A 97 -20.63 11.48 13.23
CA LYS A 97 -21.15 11.95 11.94
C LYS A 97 -22.00 13.22 12.08
N ARG A 98 -22.79 13.32 13.16
CA ARG A 98 -23.54 14.54 13.48
C ARG A 98 -22.61 15.73 13.75
N ASP A 99 -21.55 15.52 14.52
CA ASP A 99 -20.65 16.60 14.94
C ASP A 99 -19.68 17.03 13.81
N PHE A 100 -19.36 16.12 12.89
CA PHE A 100 -18.42 16.31 11.78
C PHE A 100 -19.05 15.91 10.42
N PRO A 101 -20.09 16.62 9.95
CA PRO A 101 -20.82 16.23 8.75
C PRO A 101 -19.99 16.33 7.46
N ASP A 102 -18.93 17.15 7.46
CA ASP A 102 -17.99 17.37 6.35
C ASP A 102 -16.89 16.30 6.25
N ARG A 103 -16.80 15.38 7.21
CA ARG A 103 -15.79 14.31 7.25
C ARG A 103 -16.37 13.00 6.79
N ALA A 104 -15.56 12.21 6.07
CA ALA A 104 -15.92 10.87 5.66
C ALA A 104 -15.90 9.91 6.86
N VAL A 105 -16.98 9.17 7.06
CA VAL A 105 -17.10 8.12 8.07
C VAL A 105 -17.59 6.85 7.38
N VAL A 106 -16.68 5.89 7.19
CA VAL A 106 -16.99 4.57 6.63
C VAL A 106 -16.98 3.54 7.76
N VAL A 107 -17.95 2.63 7.80
CA VAL A 107 -18.01 1.60 8.85
C VAL A 107 -17.45 0.28 8.31
N SER A 108 -16.35 -0.19 8.90
CA SER A 108 -15.80 -1.50 8.57
C SER A 108 -16.63 -2.62 9.19
N LEU A 109 -17.00 -3.64 8.42
CA LEU A 109 -17.85 -4.75 8.86
C LEU A 109 -17.19 -6.10 8.60
N MET A 110 -17.39 -7.02 9.55
CA MET A 110 -17.08 -8.43 9.38
C MET A 110 -18.04 -9.28 10.22
N VAL A 111 -19.02 -9.86 9.54
CA VAL A 111 -20.01 -10.78 10.12
C VAL A 111 -19.93 -12.15 9.42
N PRO A 112 -20.55 -13.21 9.96
CA PRO A 112 -20.51 -14.53 9.34
C PRO A 112 -20.97 -14.51 7.87
N CYS A 113 -20.44 -15.42 7.05
CA CYS A 113 -20.76 -15.53 5.62
C CYS A 113 -22.14 -16.17 5.39
N VAL A 114 -23.17 -15.57 5.96
CA VAL A 114 -24.59 -15.94 5.82
C VAL A 114 -25.39 -14.67 5.57
N GLU A 115 -26.29 -14.71 4.59
CA GLU A 115 -27.00 -13.53 4.10
C GLU A 115 -27.80 -12.81 5.21
N ASP A 116 -28.41 -13.57 6.12
CA ASP A 116 -29.23 -13.02 7.21
C ASP A 116 -28.41 -12.14 8.18
N ALA A 117 -27.14 -12.47 8.42
CA ALA A 117 -26.27 -11.67 9.28
C ALA A 117 -25.98 -10.29 8.65
N TRP A 118 -25.72 -10.27 7.34
CA TRP A 118 -25.55 -9.03 6.59
C TRP A 118 -26.84 -8.21 6.53
N LYS A 119 -27.99 -8.85 6.27
CA LYS A 119 -29.31 -8.20 6.32
C LYS A 119 -29.62 -7.56 7.67
N ALA A 120 -29.20 -8.19 8.76
CA ALA A 120 -29.46 -7.69 10.11
C ALA A 120 -28.60 -6.45 10.45
N ILE A 121 -27.31 -6.44 10.08
CA ILE A 121 -26.38 -5.38 10.50
C ILE A 121 -26.48 -4.11 9.64
N LEU A 122 -26.78 -4.24 8.34
CA LEU A 122 -26.75 -3.10 7.41
C LEU A 122 -27.70 -1.96 7.82
N PRO A 123 -28.98 -2.19 8.19
CA PRO A 123 -29.89 -1.12 8.61
C PRO A 123 -29.43 -0.41 9.90
N LEU A 124 -28.74 -1.13 10.79
CA LEU A 124 -28.20 -0.54 12.02
C LEU A 124 -27.09 0.46 11.71
N VAL A 125 -26.25 0.15 10.73
CA VAL A 125 -25.20 1.05 10.26
C VAL A 125 -25.80 2.25 9.52
N GLU A 126 -26.81 2.04 8.68
CA GLU A 126 -27.51 3.14 7.99
C GLU A 126 -28.11 4.16 9.00
N ASP A 127 -28.66 3.71 10.12
CA ASP A 127 -29.21 4.59 11.16
C ASP A 127 -28.14 5.48 11.84
N THR A 128 -26.85 5.15 11.70
CA THR A 128 -25.75 6.01 12.18
C THR A 128 -25.47 7.20 11.25
N CYS A 129 -26.04 7.20 10.05
CA CYS A 129 -25.78 8.16 8.97
C CYS A 129 -24.34 8.13 8.43
N ALA A 130 -23.58 7.06 8.70
CA ALA A 130 -22.27 6.84 8.07
C ALA A 130 -22.35 6.92 6.53
N ASP A 131 -21.26 7.33 5.90
CA ASP A 131 -21.23 7.64 4.46
C ASP A 131 -21.03 6.39 3.58
N GLY A 132 -20.67 5.25 4.17
CA GLY A 132 -20.40 4.01 3.45
C GLY A 132 -20.02 2.86 4.38
N ILE A 133 -19.85 1.67 3.80
CA ILE A 133 -19.34 0.49 4.49
C ILE A 133 -18.08 -0.06 3.83
N GLU A 134 -17.19 -0.63 4.64
CA GLU A 134 -16.01 -1.35 4.19
C GLU A 134 -16.10 -2.83 4.61
N LEU A 135 -16.21 -3.75 3.64
CA LEU A 135 -16.26 -5.18 3.91
C LEU A 135 -14.84 -5.69 4.21
N ASN A 136 -14.56 -6.03 5.47
CA ASN A 136 -13.22 -6.47 5.87
C ASN A 136 -13.02 -7.96 5.57
N PHE A 137 -12.53 -8.27 4.38
CA PHE A 137 -12.13 -9.62 3.98
C PHE A 137 -10.61 -9.83 4.05
N GLY A 138 -9.91 -9.00 4.83
CA GLY A 138 -8.45 -8.97 4.80
C GLY A 138 -7.74 -9.41 6.08
N CYS A 139 -8.44 -9.53 7.22
CA CYS A 139 -7.82 -9.89 8.51
C CYS A 139 -7.16 -11.28 8.43
N PRO A 140 -5.82 -11.41 8.58
CA PRO A 140 -5.13 -12.69 8.33
C PRO A 140 -5.01 -13.60 9.56
N HIS A 141 -5.46 -13.15 10.74
CA HIS A 141 -5.23 -13.83 12.02
C HIS A 141 -6.45 -13.77 12.94
N GLY A 142 -6.65 -14.82 13.74
CA GLY A 142 -7.73 -15.02 14.72
C GLY A 142 -9.17 -15.09 14.17
N MET A 143 -9.40 -14.58 12.96
CA MET A 143 -10.69 -14.59 12.26
C MET A 143 -10.71 -15.59 11.10
N SER A 144 -9.58 -15.80 10.45
CA SER A 144 -9.41 -16.78 9.37
C SER A 144 -9.58 -18.21 9.86
N GLU A 145 -9.16 -18.50 11.10
CA GLU A 145 -9.37 -19.78 11.78
C GLU A 145 -10.86 -20.05 12.06
N ARG A 146 -11.72 -19.03 11.95
CA ARG A 146 -13.17 -19.12 12.04
C ARG A 146 -13.87 -19.04 10.68
N GLY A 147 -13.12 -19.12 9.58
CA GLY A 147 -13.63 -19.02 8.21
C GLY A 147 -14.04 -17.62 7.78
N MET A 148 -13.57 -16.57 8.47
CA MET A 148 -13.83 -15.15 8.17
C MET A 148 -12.54 -14.42 7.79
N GLY A 149 -12.59 -13.10 7.55
CA GLY A 149 -11.39 -12.32 7.24
C GLY A 149 -10.71 -12.79 5.94
N SER A 150 -9.39 -13.03 5.98
CA SER A 150 -8.63 -13.42 4.79
C SER A 150 -9.06 -14.77 4.21
N ALA A 151 -9.67 -15.65 5.01
CA ALA A 151 -10.22 -16.91 4.51
C ALA A 151 -11.37 -16.67 3.51
N VAL A 152 -12.13 -15.59 3.68
CA VAL A 152 -13.14 -15.13 2.70
C VAL A 152 -12.47 -14.39 1.56
N GLY A 153 -11.54 -13.47 1.86
CA GLY A 153 -10.87 -12.63 0.85
C GLY A 153 -9.96 -13.38 -0.12
N GLN A 154 -9.64 -14.63 0.14
CA GLN A 154 -8.90 -15.52 -0.76
C GLN A 154 -9.81 -16.28 -1.73
N VAL A 155 -11.13 -16.21 -1.56
CA VAL A 155 -12.11 -16.95 -2.37
C VAL A 155 -12.97 -15.93 -3.14
N PRO A 156 -12.66 -15.66 -4.43
CA PRO A 156 -13.39 -14.69 -5.24
C PRO A 156 -14.92 -14.87 -5.21
N ASP A 157 -15.41 -16.10 -5.27
CA ASP A 157 -16.84 -16.40 -5.21
C ASP A 157 -17.53 -15.88 -3.94
N TYR A 158 -16.85 -15.95 -2.79
CA TYR A 158 -17.40 -15.43 -1.54
C TYR A 158 -17.38 -13.90 -1.50
N ILE A 159 -16.36 -13.28 -2.09
CA ILE A 159 -16.30 -11.81 -2.24
C ILE A 159 -17.49 -11.33 -3.08
N GLU A 160 -17.69 -11.94 -4.25
CA GLU A 160 -18.80 -11.60 -5.15
C GLU A 160 -20.15 -11.78 -4.44
N MET A 161 -20.34 -12.93 -3.80
CA MET A 161 -21.58 -13.29 -3.11
C MET A 161 -21.94 -12.30 -2.00
N VAL A 162 -21.00 -12.01 -1.08
CA VAL A 162 -21.27 -11.12 0.05
C VAL A 162 -21.44 -9.67 -0.41
N THR A 163 -20.64 -9.25 -1.40
CA THR A 163 -20.79 -7.91 -1.99
C THR A 163 -22.19 -7.74 -2.59
N ARG A 164 -22.68 -8.75 -3.33
CA ARG A 164 -24.02 -8.77 -3.89
C ARG A 164 -25.10 -8.69 -2.81
N TRP A 165 -24.96 -9.44 -1.72
CA TRP A 165 -25.89 -9.34 -0.59
C TRP A 165 -25.93 -7.94 0.00
N CYS A 166 -24.77 -7.29 0.18
CA CYS A 166 -24.73 -5.91 0.67
C CYS A 166 -25.44 -4.96 -0.30
N LYS A 167 -25.10 -5.00 -1.59
CA LYS A 167 -25.71 -4.12 -2.60
C LYS A 167 -27.22 -4.32 -2.79
N GLN A 168 -27.75 -5.50 -2.45
CA GLN A 168 -29.20 -5.76 -2.46
C GLN A 168 -29.92 -5.20 -1.24
N ASN A 169 -29.21 -4.99 -0.12
CA ASN A 169 -29.82 -4.68 1.18
C ASN A 169 -29.41 -3.31 1.76
N THR A 170 -28.53 -2.56 1.09
CA THR A 170 -28.22 -1.15 1.44
C THR A 170 -28.00 -0.30 0.19
N ARG A 171 -28.24 1.01 0.32
CA ARG A 171 -27.87 2.02 -0.69
C ARG A 171 -26.54 2.71 -0.41
N MET A 172 -25.93 2.45 0.75
CA MET A 172 -24.61 2.99 1.07
C MET A 172 -23.57 2.49 0.04
N PRO A 173 -22.56 3.30 -0.29
CA PRO A 173 -21.37 2.83 -0.97
C PRO A 173 -20.74 1.62 -0.25
N VAL A 174 -20.42 0.58 -1.00
CA VAL A 174 -19.81 -0.66 -0.51
C VAL A 174 -18.38 -0.75 -1.05
N ILE A 175 -17.43 -0.65 -0.14
CA ILE A 175 -15.99 -0.77 -0.40
C ILE A 175 -15.54 -2.15 0.04
N VAL A 176 -14.84 -2.92 -0.80
CA VAL A 176 -14.34 -4.25 -0.42
C VAL A 176 -12.85 -4.18 -0.08
N LYS A 177 -12.49 -4.51 1.18
CA LYS A 177 -11.09 -4.49 1.62
C LYS A 177 -10.37 -5.79 1.33
N LEU A 178 -9.41 -5.75 0.41
CA LEU A 178 -8.73 -6.92 -0.12
C LEU A 178 -7.51 -7.34 0.73
N THR A 179 -7.32 -8.66 0.83
CA THR A 179 -6.13 -9.27 1.45
C THR A 179 -4.96 -9.29 0.47
N PRO A 180 -3.72 -8.98 0.90
CA PRO A 180 -2.53 -9.21 0.09
C PRO A 180 -2.08 -10.68 0.10
N ASN A 181 -2.69 -11.53 0.92
CA ASN A 181 -2.29 -12.93 1.12
C ASN A 181 -2.88 -13.81 0.02
N ILE A 182 -2.63 -13.48 -1.24
CA ILE A 182 -3.18 -14.13 -2.43
C ILE A 182 -2.13 -14.16 -3.53
N THR A 183 -2.27 -15.07 -4.49
CA THR A 183 -1.36 -15.17 -5.64
C THR A 183 -1.52 -13.99 -6.61
N ASP A 184 -2.77 -13.57 -6.86
CA ASP A 184 -3.08 -12.50 -7.79
C ASP A 184 -4.26 -11.68 -7.26
N ILE A 185 -4.02 -10.41 -7.01
CA ILE A 185 -5.00 -9.47 -6.42
C ILE A 185 -6.11 -9.09 -7.40
N ARG A 186 -5.92 -9.32 -8.70
CA ARG A 186 -6.91 -8.96 -9.72
C ARG A 186 -8.16 -9.82 -9.63
N TYR A 187 -8.04 -11.11 -9.33
CA TYR A 187 -9.20 -11.99 -9.18
C TYR A 187 -10.19 -11.53 -8.10
N PRO A 188 -9.78 -11.27 -6.84
CA PRO A 188 -10.70 -10.78 -5.83
C PRO A 188 -11.22 -9.36 -6.15
N ALA A 189 -10.44 -8.51 -6.81
CA ALA A 189 -10.90 -7.18 -7.26
C ALA A 189 -12.01 -7.27 -8.31
N ARG A 190 -11.84 -8.13 -9.33
CA ARG A 190 -12.86 -8.40 -10.35
C ARG A 190 -14.11 -9.00 -9.73
N ALA A 191 -13.97 -9.93 -8.79
CA ALA A 191 -15.12 -10.50 -8.07
C ALA A 191 -15.88 -9.46 -7.24
N ALA A 192 -15.17 -8.55 -6.56
CA ALA A 192 -15.81 -7.41 -5.89
C ALA A 192 -16.62 -6.56 -6.89
N LYS A 193 -16.03 -6.22 -8.04
CA LYS A 193 -16.71 -5.48 -9.12
C LYS A 193 -17.94 -6.23 -9.64
N THR A 194 -17.84 -7.52 -9.93
CA THR A 194 -18.95 -8.38 -10.38
C THR A 194 -20.07 -8.47 -9.33
N GLY A 195 -19.70 -8.46 -8.05
CA GLY A 195 -20.65 -8.38 -6.93
C GLY A 195 -21.34 -7.02 -6.79
N GLY A 196 -20.88 -6.01 -7.52
CA GLY A 196 -21.43 -4.65 -7.54
C GLY A 196 -20.77 -3.70 -6.54
N ALA A 197 -19.56 -3.99 -6.06
CA ALA A 197 -18.81 -3.08 -5.20
C ALA A 197 -18.63 -1.72 -5.87
N ASP A 198 -18.76 -0.65 -5.10
CA ASP A 198 -18.53 0.71 -5.59
C ASP A 198 -17.04 1.05 -5.61
N ALA A 199 -16.23 0.36 -4.79
CA ALA A 199 -14.77 0.47 -4.76
C ALA A 199 -14.12 -0.76 -4.10
N VAL A 200 -12.81 -0.84 -4.23
CA VAL A 200 -11.96 -1.70 -3.39
C VAL A 200 -11.02 -0.86 -2.53
N SER A 201 -10.66 -1.37 -1.37
CA SER A 201 -9.57 -0.81 -0.57
C SER A 201 -8.48 -1.85 -0.35
N LEU A 202 -7.21 -1.46 -0.48
CA LEU A 202 -6.11 -2.41 -0.37
C LEU A 202 -4.78 -1.74 -0.05
N ILE A 203 -3.89 -2.41 0.69
CA ILE A 203 -4.00 -3.79 1.19
C ILE A 203 -4.37 -3.84 2.66
N ASN A 204 -4.99 -4.95 3.08
CA ASN A 204 -4.93 -5.37 4.47
C ASN A 204 -3.50 -5.84 4.83
N THR A 205 -3.28 -6.33 6.05
CA THR A 205 -1.94 -6.72 6.51
C THR A 205 -1.43 -8.03 5.89
N VAL A 206 -0.11 -8.13 5.72
CA VAL A 206 0.57 -9.32 5.17
C VAL A 206 0.84 -10.33 6.29
N SER A 207 0.46 -11.60 6.13
CA SER A 207 0.70 -12.63 7.14
C SER A 207 2.20 -12.83 7.37
N SER A 208 2.66 -12.71 8.62
CA SER A 208 4.08 -12.86 8.95
C SER A 208 4.35 -13.24 10.41
N ILE A 209 5.59 -13.62 10.67
CA ILE A 209 6.24 -13.64 11.99
C ILE A 209 7.39 -12.64 11.92
N THR A 210 7.54 -11.75 12.91
CA THR A 210 8.61 -10.74 12.89
C THR A 210 9.92 -11.23 13.46
N SER A 211 9.87 -12.07 14.48
CA SER A 211 11.04 -12.63 15.14
C SER A 211 10.67 -13.85 15.98
N VAL A 212 11.67 -14.62 16.37
CA VAL A 212 11.55 -15.72 17.33
C VAL A 212 12.42 -15.39 18.54
N ASN A 213 11.84 -15.49 19.72
CA ASN A 213 12.58 -15.46 20.97
C ASN A 213 13.41 -16.73 21.10
N LEU A 214 14.74 -16.63 21.07
CA LEU A 214 15.63 -17.81 20.99
C LEU A 214 15.78 -18.57 22.31
N ASP A 215 15.36 -17.99 23.44
CA ASP A 215 15.37 -18.68 24.74
C ASP A 215 14.11 -19.53 24.92
N THR A 216 12.96 -19.02 24.48
CA THR A 216 11.65 -19.68 24.63
C THR A 216 11.18 -20.38 23.35
N TYR A 217 11.87 -20.16 22.22
CA TYR A 217 11.51 -20.61 20.87
C TYR A 217 10.10 -20.17 20.43
N SER A 218 9.59 -19.08 21.02
CA SER A 218 8.25 -18.57 20.71
C SER A 218 8.32 -17.44 19.68
N PRO A 219 7.41 -17.40 18.68
CA PRO A 219 7.24 -16.23 17.84
C PRO A 219 6.88 -15.00 18.68
N GLU A 220 7.35 -13.82 18.26
CA GLU A 220 7.00 -12.55 18.89
C GLU A 220 5.92 -11.81 18.09
N PRO A 221 4.91 -11.21 18.75
CA PRO A 221 4.74 -11.13 20.21
C PRO A 221 4.29 -12.47 20.82
N SER A 222 4.88 -12.81 21.97
CA SER A 222 4.57 -14.04 22.70
C SER A 222 3.54 -13.84 23.83
N ILE A 223 2.60 -14.78 23.95
CA ILE A 223 1.63 -14.91 25.04
C ILE A 223 1.87 -16.25 25.73
N ASP A 224 2.29 -16.21 27.00
CA ASP A 224 2.52 -17.42 27.80
C ASP A 224 3.45 -18.45 27.10
N GLY A 225 4.53 -17.95 26.47
CA GLY A 225 5.50 -18.77 25.75
C GLY A 225 5.00 -19.32 24.41
N LYS A 226 3.91 -18.79 23.85
CA LYS A 226 3.37 -19.14 22.53
C LYS A 226 3.16 -17.89 21.69
N GLY A 227 3.49 -17.99 20.41
CA GLY A 227 3.19 -16.97 19.41
C GLY A 227 2.48 -17.58 18.21
N THR A 228 1.90 -16.72 17.37
CA THR A 228 1.22 -17.09 16.13
C THR A 228 1.68 -16.17 15.01
N HIS A 229 1.35 -16.47 13.75
CA HIS A 229 1.44 -15.46 12.69
C HIS A 229 0.48 -14.32 12.99
N GLY A 230 0.86 -13.12 12.56
CA GLY A 230 0.03 -11.92 12.65
C GLY A 230 0.07 -11.13 11.35
N GLY A 231 -0.58 -9.97 11.36
CA GLY A 231 -0.62 -9.05 10.24
C GLY A 231 0.53 -8.03 10.27
N PHE A 232 1.45 -8.12 9.31
CA PHE A 232 2.51 -7.16 9.05
C PHE A 232 2.01 -5.92 8.31
N CYS A 233 2.42 -4.75 8.78
CA CYS A 233 2.06 -3.44 8.25
C CYS A 233 3.18 -2.41 8.48
N GLY A 234 3.00 -1.20 7.96
CA GLY A 234 3.97 -0.12 8.06
C GLY A 234 4.83 0.05 6.80
N PRO A 235 5.87 0.89 6.86
CA PRO A 235 6.66 1.29 5.67
C PRO A 235 7.15 0.11 4.82
N ALA A 236 7.54 -0.99 5.47
CA ALA A 236 8.05 -2.18 4.79
C ALA A 236 7.03 -2.86 3.85
N VAL A 237 5.72 -2.64 4.01
CA VAL A 237 4.70 -3.21 3.11
C VAL A 237 4.34 -2.29 1.95
N LYS A 238 4.80 -1.04 1.93
CA LYS A 238 4.48 -0.05 0.88
C LYS A 238 4.77 -0.59 -0.53
N PRO A 239 5.93 -1.21 -0.83
CA PRO A 239 6.19 -1.71 -2.20
C PRO A 239 5.19 -2.79 -2.65
N ILE A 240 4.73 -3.63 -1.73
CA ILE A 240 3.71 -4.67 -2.01
C ILE A 240 2.37 -4.00 -2.32
N ALA A 241 1.98 -3.03 -1.50
CA ALA A 241 0.73 -2.28 -1.66
C ALA A 241 0.68 -1.51 -2.98
N LEU A 242 1.74 -0.78 -3.33
CA LEU A 242 1.83 -0.03 -4.59
C LEU A 242 1.73 -0.96 -5.80
N ASN A 243 2.43 -2.10 -5.77
CA ASN A 243 2.35 -3.09 -6.85
C ASN A 243 0.90 -3.60 -7.03
N MET A 244 0.21 -3.93 -5.93
CA MET A 244 -1.17 -4.44 -6.01
C MET A 244 -2.18 -3.37 -6.45
N VAL A 245 -2.01 -2.12 -6.01
CA VAL A 245 -2.80 -0.98 -6.50
C VAL A 245 -2.61 -0.82 -8.01
N ALA A 246 -1.36 -0.83 -8.47
CA ALA A 246 -1.04 -0.67 -9.89
C ALA A 246 -1.58 -1.83 -10.73
N GLN A 247 -1.54 -3.07 -10.21
CA GLN A 247 -2.10 -4.26 -10.86
C GLN A 247 -3.61 -4.14 -11.10
N ILE A 248 -4.38 -3.62 -10.15
CA ILE A 248 -5.82 -3.38 -10.31
C ILE A 248 -6.04 -2.19 -11.25
N ALA A 249 -5.32 -1.08 -11.04
CA ALA A 249 -5.52 0.15 -11.81
C ALA A 249 -5.31 -0.04 -13.32
N ARG A 250 -4.41 -0.95 -13.73
CA ARG A 250 -4.16 -1.25 -15.15
C ARG A 250 -4.92 -2.47 -15.68
N ASP A 251 -5.67 -3.17 -14.85
CA ASP A 251 -6.36 -4.39 -15.25
C ASP A 251 -7.64 -4.06 -16.03
N PRO A 252 -7.77 -4.45 -17.32
CA PRO A 252 -8.92 -4.10 -18.14
C PRO A 252 -10.26 -4.60 -17.56
N GLU A 253 -10.26 -5.73 -16.87
CA GLU A 253 -11.49 -6.29 -16.28
C GLU A 253 -11.97 -5.51 -15.06
N SER A 254 -11.05 -4.84 -14.34
CA SER A 254 -11.37 -3.95 -13.22
C SER A 254 -11.34 -2.46 -13.60
N GLU A 255 -11.27 -2.12 -14.89
CA GLU A 255 -11.34 -0.73 -15.38
C GLU A 255 -12.52 0.03 -14.77
N GLY A 256 -12.27 1.25 -14.30
CA GLY A 256 -13.27 2.10 -13.67
C GLY A 256 -13.67 1.70 -12.24
N LEU A 257 -13.07 0.66 -11.65
CA LEU A 257 -13.24 0.34 -10.23
C LEU A 257 -12.37 1.27 -9.38
N PRO A 258 -12.96 2.17 -8.57
CA PRO A 258 -12.20 3.08 -7.71
C PRO A 258 -11.42 2.33 -6.62
N ILE A 259 -10.24 2.85 -6.30
CA ILE A 259 -9.30 2.25 -5.35
C ILE A 259 -9.06 3.18 -4.16
N SER A 260 -9.21 2.69 -2.94
CA SER A 260 -8.73 3.34 -1.72
C SER A 260 -7.40 2.69 -1.30
N GLY A 261 -6.30 3.42 -1.43
CA GLY A 261 -4.95 2.90 -1.22
C GLY A 261 -4.58 2.81 0.26
N ILE A 262 -3.96 1.71 0.69
CA ILE A 262 -3.61 1.43 2.08
C ILE A 262 -2.30 0.62 2.11
N GLY A 263 -1.40 0.95 3.03
CA GLY A 263 -0.23 0.12 3.33
C GLY A 263 1.07 0.90 3.28
N GLY A 264 1.58 1.25 4.46
CA GLY A 264 2.93 1.83 4.59
C GLY A 264 3.10 3.28 4.18
N ALA A 265 2.02 4.00 3.84
CA ALA A 265 2.09 5.45 3.68
C ALA A 265 2.42 6.13 5.02
N THR A 266 3.49 6.93 5.03
CA THR A 266 3.97 7.71 6.19
C THR A 266 4.15 9.19 5.92
N THR A 267 4.33 9.57 4.65
CA THR A 267 4.57 10.95 4.22
C THR A 267 3.61 11.37 3.11
N TRP A 268 3.61 12.66 2.76
CA TRP A 268 2.88 13.13 1.59
C TRP A 268 3.38 12.49 0.28
N ARG A 269 4.69 12.20 0.17
CA ARG A 269 5.28 11.57 -1.02
C ARG A 269 4.72 10.17 -1.22
N ASP A 270 4.65 9.39 -0.14
CA ASP A 270 4.06 8.06 -0.17
C ASP A 270 2.60 8.13 -0.64
N ALA A 271 1.83 9.10 -0.16
CA ALA A 271 0.45 9.28 -0.58
C ALA A 271 0.33 9.71 -2.05
N ALA A 272 1.19 10.62 -2.53
CA ALA A 272 1.24 11.01 -3.93
C ALA A 272 1.54 9.81 -4.85
N GLU A 273 2.41 8.89 -4.44
CA GLU A 273 2.67 7.64 -5.17
C GLU A 273 1.41 6.75 -5.25
N PHE A 274 0.66 6.59 -4.14
CA PHE A 274 -0.62 5.85 -4.17
C PHE A 274 -1.63 6.52 -5.11
N LEU A 275 -1.79 7.85 -5.01
CA LEU A 275 -2.72 8.60 -5.86
C LEU A 275 -2.36 8.45 -7.33
N THR A 276 -1.10 8.70 -7.68
CA THR A 276 -0.62 8.60 -9.07
C THR A 276 -0.68 7.19 -9.63
N LEU A 277 -0.61 6.15 -8.79
CA LEU A 277 -0.84 4.75 -9.20
C LEU A 277 -2.33 4.34 -9.27
N GLY A 278 -3.26 5.26 -9.04
CA GLY A 278 -4.69 5.06 -9.29
C GLY A 278 -5.59 5.02 -8.06
N ALA A 279 -5.05 5.24 -6.85
CA ALA A 279 -5.89 5.40 -5.67
C ALA A 279 -6.62 6.76 -5.69
N GLY A 280 -7.90 6.80 -5.32
CA GLY A 280 -8.66 8.05 -5.15
C GLY A 280 -8.55 8.67 -3.76
N ASN A 281 -8.21 7.87 -2.75
CA ASN A 281 -7.84 8.32 -1.41
C ASN A 281 -6.79 7.39 -0.80
N VAL A 282 -6.18 7.78 0.31
CA VAL A 282 -5.15 7.02 1.02
C VAL A 282 -5.54 6.82 2.47
N GLN A 283 -5.70 5.56 2.90
CA GLN A 283 -5.89 5.20 4.30
C GLN A 283 -4.55 4.98 5.02
N VAL A 284 -4.45 5.49 6.25
CA VAL A 284 -3.21 5.48 7.05
C VAL A 284 -3.48 4.88 8.43
N CYS A 285 -2.55 4.04 8.91
CA CYS A 285 -2.62 3.41 10.23
C CYS A 285 -1.29 3.50 10.98
N THR A 286 -0.27 2.78 10.52
CA THR A 286 1.01 2.63 11.25
C THR A 286 1.71 3.96 11.48
N ALA A 287 1.63 4.91 10.54
CA ALA A 287 2.21 6.24 10.71
C ALA A 287 1.60 6.97 11.93
N VAL A 288 0.29 6.87 12.12
CA VAL A 288 -0.41 7.48 13.26
C VAL A 288 -0.12 6.77 14.57
N MET A 289 0.03 5.44 14.53
CA MET A 289 0.50 4.67 15.70
C MET A 289 1.91 5.06 16.12
N THR A 290 2.73 5.56 15.20
CA THR A 290 4.14 5.90 15.44
C THR A 290 4.33 7.37 15.82
N TYR A 291 3.62 8.27 15.14
CA TYR A 291 3.86 9.72 15.18
C TYR A 291 2.66 10.53 15.70
N GLY A 292 1.51 9.89 15.94
CA GLY A 292 0.27 10.53 16.38
C GLY A 292 -0.51 11.21 15.26
N PHE A 293 -1.71 11.71 15.58
CA PHE A 293 -2.66 12.24 14.58
C PHE A 293 -2.17 13.48 13.83
N LYS A 294 -1.26 14.27 14.40
CA LYS A 294 -0.78 15.52 13.80
C LYS A 294 0.07 15.33 12.54
N ILE A 295 0.55 14.12 12.26
CA ILE A 295 1.29 13.82 11.02
C ILE A 295 0.52 14.23 9.76
N VAL A 296 -0.81 14.20 9.81
CA VAL A 296 -1.67 14.60 8.69
C VAL A 296 -1.44 16.05 8.26
N GLN A 297 -0.96 16.93 9.15
CA GLN A 297 -0.70 18.34 8.82
C GLN A 297 0.48 18.47 7.85
N GLU A 298 1.53 17.68 8.06
CA GLU A 298 2.66 17.59 7.12
C GLU A 298 2.23 16.89 5.82
N MET A 299 1.37 15.88 5.91
CA MET A 299 0.84 15.20 4.72
C MET A 299 0.01 16.16 3.84
N ILE A 300 -0.85 16.98 4.45
CA ILE A 300 -1.69 17.97 3.79
C ILE A 300 -0.83 19.07 3.15
N SER A 301 0.06 19.69 3.92
CA SER A 301 0.91 20.78 3.41
C SER A 301 1.83 20.28 2.30
N GLY A 302 2.55 19.18 2.51
CA GLY A 302 3.48 18.67 1.52
C GLY A 302 2.82 18.19 0.23
N LEU A 303 1.61 17.58 0.30
CA LEU A 303 0.87 17.21 -0.90
C LEU A 303 0.40 18.47 -1.66
N GLY A 304 -0.14 19.45 -0.94
CA GLY A 304 -0.59 20.72 -1.53
C GLY A 304 0.54 21.51 -2.20
N ASP A 305 1.70 21.61 -1.54
CA ASP A 305 2.87 22.32 -2.04
C ASP A 305 3.43 21.65 -3.31
N TRP A 306 3.54 20.31 -3.31
CA TRP A 306 3.97 19.57 -4.50
C TRP A 306 2.98 19.73 -5.66
N MET A 307 1.67 19.69 -5.39
CA MET A 307 0.66 19.92 -6.41
C MET A 307 0.74 21.33 -7.00
N ASP A 308 0.88 22.36 -6.16
CA ASP A 308 1.07 23.75 -6.62
C ASP A 308 2.37 23.88 -7.46
N GLU A 309 3.48 23.28 -7.02
CA GLU A 309 4.76 23.29 -7.75
C GLU A 309 4.64 22.64 -9.14
N LYS A 310 3.87 21.56 -9.26
CA LYS A 310 3.64 20.83 -10.52
C LYS A 310 2.46 21.36 -11.35
N GLY A 311 1.74 22.38 -10.85
CA GLY A 311 0.60 22.98 -11.54
C GLY A 311 -0.67 22.13 -11.53
N HIS A 312 -0.89 21.32 -10.50
CA HIS A 312 -2.10 20.53 -10.27
C HIS A 312 -3.12 21.30 -9.43
N ALA A 313 -4.33 21.47 -9.94
CA ALA A 313 -5.38 22.25 -9.29
C ALA A 313 -6.21 21.39 -8.32
N SER A 314 -6.35 20.09 -8.57
CA SER A 314 -7.15 19.16 -7.77
C SER A 314 -6.50 17.79 -7.65
N VAL A 315 -6.89 17.01 -6.62
CA VAL A 315 -6.39 15.63 -6.43
C VAL A 315 -6.65 14.77 -7.67
N ASP A 316 -7.80 14.96 -8.32
CA ASP A 316 -8.18 14.22 -9.54
C ASP A 316 -7.19 14.44 -10.69
N ASP A 317 -6.48 15.58 -10.74
CA ASP A 317 -5.46 15.84 -11.77
C ASP A 317 -4.27 14.89 -11.68
N VAL A 318 -3.99 14.32 -10.49
CA VAL A 318 -2.84 13.44 -10.26
C VAL A 318 -3.22 11.96 -10.19
N VAL A 319 -4.48 11.64 -9.92
CA VAL A 319 -4.93 10.26 -9.79
C VAL A 319 -4.67 9.49 -11.08
N GLY A 320 -3.97 8.36 -10.98
CA GLY A 320 -3.71 7.45 -12.10
C GLY A 320 -2.65 7.91 -13.11
N ARG A 321 -2.02 9.09 -12.94
CA ARG A 321 -1.02 9.61 -13.91
C ARG A 321 0.18 8.67 -14.15
N ALA A 322 0.51 7.81 -13.18
CA ALA A 322 1.61 6.85 -13.30
C ALA A 322 1.15 5.50 -13.90
N VAL A 323 -0.16 5.23 -13.99
CA VAL A 323 -0.70 3.94 -14.48
C VAL A 323 -0.22 3.61 -15.90
N PRO A 324 -0.22 4.53 -16.89
CA PRO A 324 0.29 4.23 -18.23
C PRO A 324 1.79 3.90 -18.28
N ASN A 325 2.56 4.31 -17.25
CA ASN A 325 4.00 4.06 -17.17
C ASN A 325 4.34 2.74 -16.45
N PHE A 326 3.34 2.04 -15.91
CA PHE A 326 3.51 0.71 -15.33
C PHE A 326 3.18 -0.36 -16.37
N THR A 327 4.23 -0.97 -16.92
CA THR A 327 4.12 -1.98 -17.98
C THR A 327 4.80 -3.29 -17.60
N ASP A 328 4.53 -4.35 -18.35
CA ASP A 328 5.21 -5.62 -18.17
C ASP A 328 6.63 -5.55 -18.70
N TRP A 329 7.54 -6.32 -18.10
CA TRP A 329 8.96 -6.29 -18.41
C TRP A 329 9.26 -6.40 -19.91
N GLN A 330 8.50 -7.23 -20.63
CA GLN A 330 8.70 -7.46 -22.06
C GLN A 330 8.51 -6.22 -22.94
N TYR A 331 7.86 -5.18 -22.41
CA TYR A 331 7.61 -3.90 -23.09
C TYR A 331 8.56 -2.78 -22.61
N LEU A 332 9.54 -3.06 -21.75
CA LEU A 332 10.56 -2.09 -21.42
C LEU A 332 11.48 -1.83 -22.62
N ASN A 333 11.94 -0.59 -22.77
CA ASN A 333 12.84 -0.21 -23.86
C ASN A 333 14.24 -0.80 -23.62
N LEU A 334 14.57 -1.87 -24.34
CA LEU A 334 15.87 -2.53 -24.30
C LEU A 334 16.98 -1.68 -24.97
N ASN A 335 16.60 -0.70 -25.79
CA ASN A 335 17.56 0.20 -26.45
C ASN A 335 17.95 1.40 -25.57
N TYR A 336 17.32 1.57 -24.40
CA TYR A 336 17.67 2.62 -23.46
C TYR A 336 18.92 2.22 -22.67
N VAL A 337 20.05 2.87 -22.97
CA VAL A 337 21.35 2.55 -22.37
C VAL A 337 21.81 3.67 -21.43
N THR A 338 22.22 3.28 -20.23
CA THR A 338 22.82 4.19 -19.25
C THR A 338 24.15 3.64 -18.75
N LYS A 339 24.93 4.46 -18.06
CA LYS A 339 26.13 4.08 -17.33
C LYS A 339 26.17 4.72 -15.96
N ALA A 340 26.68 3.98 -14.99
CA ALA A 340 26.89 4.52 -13.65
C ALA A 340 28.04 5.54 -13.68
N ARG A 341 27.93 6.58 -12.86
CA ARG A 341 28.94 7.64 -12.74
C ARG A 341 29.11 7.98 -11.28
N ILE A 342 30.37 8.02 -10.82
CA ILE A 342 30.69 8.29 -9.42
C ILE A 342 31.28 9.70 -9.34
N ASP A 343 30.57 10.59 -8.68
CA ASP A 343 31.07 11.90 -8.31
C ASP A 343 32.17 11.75 -7.24
N GLN A 344 33.40 12.10 -7.62
CA GLN A 344 34.57 11.95 -6.75
C GLN A 344 34.63 13.00 -5.65
N ASP A 345 33.95 14.13 -5.81
CA ASP A 345 33.89 15.19 -4.79
C ASP A 345 32.90 14.82 -3.68
N LEU A 346 31.84 14.06 -4.02
CA LEU A 346 30.90 13.50 -3.05
C LEU A 346 31.35 12.17 -2.44
N CYS A 347 32.23 11.44 -3.12
CA CYS A 347 32.65 10.10 -2.70
C CYS A 347 33.42 10.12 -1.37
N ILE A 348 32.90 9.41 -0.38
CA ILE A 348 33.54 9.26 0.95
C ILE A 348 34.49 8.06 1.04
N GLY A 349 34.83 7.41 -0.09
CA GLY A 349 35.78 6.29 -0.12
C GLY A 349 35.31 5.01 0.58
N CYS A 350 34.02 4.83 0.86
CA CYS A 350 33.53 3.70 1.66
C CYS A 350 33.65 2.33 0.97
N GLY A 351 33.64 2.28 -0.36
CA GLY A 351 33.82 1.06 -1.15
C GLY A 351 32.60 0.14 -1.25
N ARG A 352 31.41 0.57 -0.80
CA ARG A 352 30.18 -0.23 -0.94
C ARG A 352 29.79 -0.48 -2.39
N CYS A 353 29.95 0.52 -3.26
CA CYS A 353 29.69 0.39 -4.69
C CYS A 353 30.60 -0.67 -5.32
N PHE A 354 31.90 -0.63 -5.01
CA PHE A 354 32.87 -1.63 -5.42
C PHE A 354 32.48 -3.02 -4.92
N ALA A 355 32.31 -3.21 -3.61
CA ALA A 355 31.97 -4.51 -3.04
C ALA A 355 30.68 -5.09 -3.64
N ALA A 356 29.63 -4.27 -3.81
CA ALA A 356 28.40 -4.71 -4.45
C ALA A 356 28.62 -5.14 -5.91
N CYS A 357 29.40 -4.39 -6.68
CA CYS A 357 29.65 -4.73 -8.07
C CYS A 357 30.58 -5.93 -8.23
N GLU A 358 31.65 -5.97 -7.44
CA GLU A 358 32.73 -6.96 -7.46
C GLU A 358 32.24 -8.32 -6.99
N ASP A 359 31.63 -8.39 -5.81
CA ASP A 359 31.31 -9.68 -5.19
C ASP A 359 29.95 -10.24 -5.66
N THR A 360 29.06 -9.38 -6.20
CA THR A 360 27.64 -9.77 -6.40
C THR A 360 27.06 -9.45 -7.77
N SER A 361 27.83 -8.84 -8.69
CA SER A 361 27.28 -8.41 -9.97
C SER A 361 28.24 -8.58 -11.15
N HIS A 362 28.94 -7.52 -11.56
CA HIS A 362 29.54 -7.40 -12.90
C HIS A 362 31.01 -6.95 -12.90
N GLN A 363 31.65 -6.81 -11.73
CA GLN A 363 33.07 -6.41 -11.64
C GLN A 363 33.41 -5.12 -12.44
N ALA A 364 32.43 -4.22 -12.54
CA ALA A 364 32.45 -3.04 -13.40
C ALA A 364 32.85 -1.75 -12.67
N ILE A 365 33.43 -1.87 -11.47
CA ILE A 365 33.97 -0.73 -10.71
C ILE A 365 35.38 -1.09 -10.31
N ALA A 366 36.36 -0.27 -10.69
CA ALA A 366 37.74 -0.40 -10.26
C ALA A 366 37.94 0.24 -8.89
N MET A 367 38.76 -0.38 -8.04
CA MET A 367 39.30 0.25 -6.83
C MET A 367 40.75 0.66 -7.08
N ASN A 368 40.94 1.96 -7.33
CA ASN A 368 42.24 2.57 -7.56
C ASN A 368 42.95 2.94 -6.24
N PRO A 369 44.29 3.19 -6.27
CA PRO A 369 45.02 3.67 -5.09
C PRO A 369 44.35 4.88 -4.44
N GLY A 370 44.37 4.92 -3.10
CA GLY A 370 43.69 5.97 -2.34
C GLY A 370 42.18 5.75 -2.17
N ARG A 371 41.66 4.54 -2.45
CA ARG A 371 40.22 4.21 -2.37
C ARG A 371 39.36 5.10 -3.28
N LYS A 372 39.92 5.43 -4.44
CA LYS A 372 39.20 6.08 -5.53
C LYS A 372 38.47 4.99 -6.33
N PHE A 373 37.16 5.15 -6.54
CA PHE A 373 36.33 4.17 -7.24
C PHE A 373 35.89 4.73 -8.58
N GLU A 374 36.12 3.98 -9.65
CA GLU A 374 35.82 4.40 -11.02
C GLU A 374 35.03 3.32 -11.74
N VAL A 375 34.03 3.70 -12.51
CA VAL A 375 33.24 2.76 -13.31
C VAL A 375 34.03 2.38 -14.55
N ILE A 376 34.05 1.08 -14.87
CA ILE A 376 34.62 0.53 -16.09
C ILE A 376 33.47 0.42 -17.09
N ASP A 377 33.37 1.36 -18.02
CA ASP A 377 32.20 1.47 -18.92
C ASP A 377 32.04 0.26 -19.83
N GLU A 378 33.14 -0.41 -20.16
CA GLU A 378 33.20 -1.65 -20.94
C GLU A 378 32.56 -2.83 -20.21
N GLU A 379 32.48 -2.80 -18.89
CA GLU A 379 31.89 -3.88 -18.08
C GLU A 379 30.53 -3.47 -17.48
N CYS A 380 30.27 -2.16 -17.38
CA CYS A 380 29.07 -1.64 -16.72
C CYS A 380 27.81 -1.96 -17.52
N VAL A 381 26.92 -2.77 -16.93
CA VAL A 381 25.57 -3.04 -17.49
C VAL A 381 24.50 -2.10 -16.96
N ALA A 382 24.87 -1.12 -16.12
CA ALA A 382 23.96 -0.18 -15.46
C ALA A 382 22.80 -0.82 -14.67
N CYS A 383 23.08 -1.88 -13.91
CA CYS A 383 22.06 -2.57 -13.09
C CYS A 383 21.50 -1.75 -11.91
N ASN A 384 22.04 -0.55 -11.65
CA ASN A 384 21.63 0.37 -10.58
C ASN A 384 21.92 -0.08 -9.14
N LEU A 385 22.57 -1.22 -8.93
CA LEU A 385 22.88 -1.69 -7.57
C LEU A 385 23.83 -0.74 -6.83
N CYS A 386 24.89 -0.27 -7.49
CA CYS A 386 25.89 0.63 -6.88
C CYS A 386 25.28 1.94 -6.36
N VAL A 387 24.33 2.51 -7.10
CA VAL A 387 23.57 3.70 -6.72
C VAL A 387 22.77 3.43 -5.44
N ASN A 388 22.01 2.33 -5.42
CA ASN A 388 21.12 2.01 -4.29
C ASN A 388 21.85 1.67 -2.98
N VAL A 389 23.09 1.17 -3.05
CA VAL A 389 23.89 0.85 -1.84
C VAL A 389 24.78 2.01 -1.40
N CYS A 390 24.90 3.07 -2.21
CA CYS A 390 25.69 4.24 -1.87
C CYS A 390 25.03 4.96 -0.68
N PRO A 391 25.78 5.26 0.40
CA PRO A 391 25.22 5.96 1.56
C PRO A 391 25.17 7.48 1.39
N VAL A 392 25.71 8.01 0.29
CA VAL A 392 25.73 9.44 -0.03
C VAL A 392 24.75 9.67 -1.18
N GLU A 393 23.71 10.45 -0.91
CA GLU A 393 22.71 10.85 -1.89
C GLU A 393 23.39 11.51 -3.10
N ASP A 394 22.93 11.18 -4.30
CA ASP A 394 23.43 11.68 -5.59
C ASP A 394 24.93 11.49 -5.89
N CYS A 395 25.70 10.81 -5.02
CA CYS A 395 27.12 10.53 -5.29
C CYS A 395 27.32 9.59 -6.48
N ILE A 396 26.34 8.72 -6.75
CA ILE A 396 26.36 7.87 -7.95
C ILE A 396 25.06 8.08 -8.71
N THR A 397 25.18 8.41 -9.99
CA THR A 397 24.04 8.64 -10.89
C THR A 397 24.08 7.69 -12.08
N MET A 398 22.96 7.59 -12.80
CA MET A 398 22.88 6.92 -14.10
C MET A 398 22.83 7.97 -15.21
N GLU A 399 23.86 8.03 -16.04
CA GLU A 399 23.91 8.88 -17.21
C GLU A 399 23.45 8.11 -18.45
N GLU A 400 22.48 8.66 -19.18
CA GLU A 400 22.03 8.13 -20.47
C GLU A 400 23.09 8.34 -21.54
N LEU A 401 23.36 7.30 -22.33
CA LEU A 401 24.15 7.44 -23.54
C LEU A 401 23.25 7.92 -24.67
N ALA A 402 23.62 9.03 -25.30
CA ALA A 402 22.84 9.61 -26.40
C ALA A 402 22.73 8.63 -27.59
N PRO A 403 21.61 8.62 -28.32
CA PRO A 403 21.51 7.84 -29.55
C PRO A 403 22.63 8.15 -30.54
N GLY A 404 23.19 7.10 -31.14
CA GLY A 404 24.38 7.16 -32.00
C GLY A 404 25.72 7.17 -31.27
N ALA A 405 25.75 7.26 -29.93
CA ALA A 405 26.95 6.96 -29.17
C ALA A 405 27.23 5.45 -29.15
N VAL A 406 28.49 5.06 -29.12
CA VAL A 406 28.88 3.64 -28.98
C VAL A 406 28.77 3.25 -27.51
N ASP A 407 28.00 2.22 -27.18
CA ASP A 407 28.04 1.58 -25.86
C ASP A 407 29.37 0.82 -25.71
N PRO A 408 30.28 1.24 -24.82
CA PRO A 408 31.61 0.62 -24.68
C PRO A 408 31.56 -0.87 -24.33
N ARG A 409 30.46 -1.32 -23.71
CA ARG A 409 30.29 -2.73 -23.32
C ARG A 409 29.97 -3.64 -24.50
N THR A 410 29.12 -3.18 -25.40
CA THR A 410 28.65 -4.00 -26.52
C THR A 410 29.40 -3.69 -27.81
N GLY A 411 30.06 -2.53 -27.89
CA GLY A 411 30.65 -2.01 -29.11
C GLY A 411 29.63 -1.62 -30.18
N GLN A 412 28.35 -1.50 -29.81
CA GLN A 412 27.24 -1.18 -30.70
C GLN A 412 26.78 0.27 -30.48
N ASP A 413 26.25 0.89 -31.53
CA ASP A 413 25.63 2.20 -31.43
C ASP A 413 24.30 2.12 -30.66
N VAL A 414 24.06 3.08 -29.78
CA VAL A 414 22.79 3.24 -29.07
C VAL A 414 21.72 3.63 -30.08
N VAL A 415 20.67 2.81 -30.16
CA VAL A 415 19.57 2.99 -31.12
C VAL A 415 18.54 3.96 -30.55
N ALA A 416 18.17 4.99 -31.34
CA ALA A 416 17.17 5.98 -30.93
C ALA A 416 15.75 5.38 -30.85
N ASP A 417 15.45 4.47 -31.77
CA ASP A 417 14.12 3.86 -31.88
C ASP A 417 13.86 2.90 -30.71
N TYR A 418 12.61 2.89 -30.25
CA TYR A 418 12.16 1.97 -29.21
C TYR A 418 12.28 0.51 -29.67
N GLY A 419 12.89 -0.33 -28.83
CA GLY A 419 12.98 -1.77 -29.03
C GLY A 419 12.69 -2.49 -27.73
N ASN A 420 11.94 -3.59 -27.76
CA ASN A 420 11.57 -4.34 -26.56
C ASN A 420 11.75 -5.85 -26.76
N TRP A 421 11.48 -6.64 -25.72
CA TRP A 421 11.68 -8.10 -25.78
C TRP A 421 10.78 -8.78 -26.81
N THR A 422 9.57 -8.28 -27.07
CA THR A 422 8.61 -8.94 -27.98
C THR A 422 9.09 -9.05 -29.42
N THR A 423 9.95 -8.13 -29.86
CA THR A 423 10.55 -8.11 -31.20
C THR A 423 12.05 -8.43 -31.18
N HIS A 424 12.62 -8.72 -30.01
CA HIS A 424 14.05 -8.95 -29.87
C HIS A 424 14.44 -10.28 -30.56
N PRO A 425 15.56 -10.36 -31.32
CA PRO A 425 15.95 -11.57 -32.06
C PRO A 425 16.12 -12.83 -31.19
N ASN A 426 16.48 -12.64 -29.91
CA ASN A 426 16.62 -13.75 -28.95
C ASN A 426 15.30 -14.20 -28.31
N ASN A 427 14.17 -13.55 -28.61
CA ASN A 427 12.88 -13.99 -28.11
C ASN A 427 12.40 -15.20 -28.96
N PRO A 428 12.26 -16.40 -28.36
CA PRO A 428 11.81 -17.57 -29.11
C PRO A 428 10.43 -17.40 -29.78
N GLY A 429 9.59 -16.52 -29.22
CA GLY A 429 8.28 -16.18 -29.79
C GLY A 429 8.35 -15.23 -30.99
N ALA A 430 9.44 -14.49 -31.18
CA ALA A 430 9.59 -13.58 -32.32
C ALA A 430 9.87 -14.32 -33.63
N CYS A 431 10.59 -15.45 -33.57
CA CYS A 431 10.94 -16.26 -34.74
C CYS A 431 9.85 -17.27 -35.16
N ALA A 432 8.74 -17.38 -34.41
CA ALA A 432 7.66 -18.33 -34.68
C ALA A 432 6.59 -17.79 -35.66
N ALA A 433 6.77 -16.56 -36.16
CA ALA A 433 5.84 -15.87 -37.06
C ALA A 433 6.33 -15.79 -38.53
N GLU A 434 7.45 -16.44 -38.87
CA GLU A 434 7.95 -16.58 -40.25
C GLU A 434 7.59 -17.91 -40.90
#